data_AF-A0A699QDT8-F1
#
_entry.id   AF-A0A699QDT8-F1
#
_cell.length_a   1.000
_cell.length_b   1.000
_cell.length_c   1.000
_cell.angle_alpha   90.00
_cell.angle_beta   90.00
_cell.angle_gamma   90.00
#
_symmetry.space_group_name_H-M   'P 1'
#
loop_
_entity.id
_entity.type
_entity.pdbx_description
1 polymer ?
#
loop_
_entity_poly.entity_id
_entity_poly.type
_entity_poly.pdbx_seq_one_letter_code
_entity_poly.pdbx_strand_id
1 'polypeptide(L)'
;MMAIFHDMIKKQWRCEDTKLALNWEKSHFMVKEGIVLGYKISKKGIEVDKAKIEAFRTLKDKLTKASILIAPNWDQPFELMCDASDYAVGAVLRQRIEKHF
;
A
#
# COMPACT_ATOMS: atom_id res chain seq x y z
N MET A 1 24.48 -14.60 18.54
CA MET A 1 23.43 -15.33 19.28
C MET A 1 22.78 -14.47 20.36
N MET A 2 23.53 -13.66 21.12
CA MET A 2 23.01 -12.81 22.20
C MET A 2 21.97 -11.74 21.79
N ALA A 3 22.13 -11.07 20.65
CA ALA A 3 21.21 -10.00 20.21
C ALA A 3 19.79 -10.52 19.88
N ILE A 4 19.68 -11.72 19.32
CA ILE A 4 18.40 -12.34 18.98
C ILE A 4 17.60 -12.68 20.24
N PHE A 5 18.29 -13.21 21.25
CA PHE A 5 17.68 -13.56 22.53
C PHE A 5 17.15 -12.31 23.24
N HIS A 6 17.94 -11.24 23.21
CA HIS A 6 17.54 -9.93 23.76
C HIS A 6 16.28 -9.37 23.06
N ASP A 7 16.19 -9.43 21.74
CA ASP A 7 15.02 -8.94 20.99
C ASP A 7 13.76 -9.77 21.25
N MET A 8 13.90 -11.09 21.43
CA MET A 8 12.77 -11.96 21.82
C MET A 8 12.25 -11.63 23.22
N ILE A 9 13.15 -11.44 24.19
CA ILE A 9 12.77 -11.04 25.56
C ILE A 9 12.08 -9.67 25.54
N LYS A 10 12.60 -8.71 24.76
CA LYS A 10 11.99 -7.38 24.64
C LYS A 10 10.59 -7.43 24.04
N LYS A 11 10.35 -8.32 23.07
CA LYS A 11 9.00 -8.53 22.51
C LYS A 11 8.05 -9.14 23.54
N GLN A 12 8.52 -10.12 24.30
CA GLN A 12 7.75 -10.73 25.39
C GLN A 12 7.32 -9.68 26.43
N TRP A 13 8.27 -8.86 26.89
CA TRP A 13 8.01 -7.80 27.87
C TRP A 13 7.00 -6.75 27.35
N ARG A 14 7.11 -6.34 26.08
CA ARG A 14 6.15 -5.42 25.46
C ARG A 14 4.72 -5.98 25.41
N CYS A 15 4.58 -7.28 25.22
CA CYS A 15 3.27 -7.95 25.28
C CYS A 15 2.69 -7.90 26.70
N GLU A 16 3.52 -8.12 27.72
CA GLU A 16 3.12 -8.02 29.14
C GLU A 16 2.68 -6.60 29.52
N ASP A 17 3.43 -5.56 29.13
CA ASP A 17 3.08 -4.16 29.39
C ASP A 17 1.74 -3.75 28.75
N THR A 18 1.42 -4.33 27.59
CA THR A 18 0.21 -4.00 26.80
C THR A 18 -0.96 -4.94 27.06
N LYS A 19 -0.83 -5.91 27.98
CA LYS A 19 -1.82 -6.97 28.25
C LYS A 19 -2.22 -7.77 26.99
N LEU A 20 -1.32 -7.86 26.01
CA LEU A 20 -1.50 -8.66 24.82
C LEU A 20 -0.80 -10.01 24.99
N ALA A 21 -1.43 -11.10 24.56
CA ALA A 21 -0.82 -12.41 24.55
C ALA A 21 -0.40 -12.81 23.13
N LEU A 22 0.83 -13.33 22.98
CA LEU A 22 1.27 -13.95 21.74
C LEU A 22 0.62 -15.34 21.60
N ASN A 23 -0.06 -15.58 20.48
CA ASN A 23 -0.48 -16.93 20.13
C ASN A 23 0.73 -17.72 19.63
N TRP A 24 1.28 -18.58 20.47
CA TRP A 24 2.49 -19.34 20.16
C TRP A 24 2.30 -20.32 19.00
N GLU A 25 1.12 -20.92 18.85
CA GLU A 25 0.80 -21.87 17.78
C GLU A 25 0.74 -21.21 16.40
N LYS A 26 0.34 -19.94 16.34
CA LYS A 26 0.23 -19.17 15.08
C LYS A 26 1.46 -18.31 14.80
N SER A 27 2.38 -18.18 15.76
CA SER A 27 3.55 -17.31 15.65
C SER A 27 4.72 -18.03 15.01
N HIS A 28 5.36 -17.35 14.06
CA HIS A 28 6.54 -17.85 13.37
C HIS A 28 7.75 -17.01 13.78
N PHE A 29 8.70 -17.62 14.49
CA PHE A 29 9.89 -16.94 14.99
C PHE A 29 11.15 -17.43 14.28
N MET A 30 12.12 -16.53 14.09
CA MET A 30 13.45 -16.86 13.56
C MET A 30 13.45 -17.54 12.18
N VAL A 31 12.43 -17.29 11.36
CA VAL A 31 12.31 -17.79 9.99
C VAL A 31 13.09 -16.93 9.00
N LYS A 32 13.58 -17.54 7.91
CA LYS A 32 14.30 -16.82 6.83
C LYS A 32 13.37 -16.07 5.88
N GLU A 33 12.13 -16.54 5.77
CA GLU A 33 11.05 -15.96 4.99
C GLU A 33 9.72 -16.12 5.73
N GLY A 34 8.77 -15.23 5.49
CA GLY A 34 7.45 -15.28 6.12
C GLY A 34 6.39 -14.56 5.30
N ILE A 35 5.11 -14.82 5.59
CA ILE A 35 3.98 -14.17 4.93
C ILE A 35 3.42 -13.11 5.88
N VAL A 36 3.36 -11.86 5.43
CA VAL A 36 2.75 -10.75 6.18
C VAL A 36 1.74 -10.08 5.27
N LEU A 37 0.47 -10.02 5.70
CA LEU A 37 -0.64 -9.46 4.92
C LEU A 37 -0.77 -10.09 3.51
N GLY A 38 -0.42 -11.37 3.37
CA GLY A 38 -0.43 -12.09 2.08
C GLY A 38 0.81 -11.88 1.20
N TYR A 39 1.79 -11.11 1.65
CA TYR A 39 3.05 -10.89 0.92
C TYR A 39 4.18 -11.73 1.49
N LYS A 40 4.96 -12.36 0.61
CA LYS A 40 6.17 -13.07 0.99
C LYS A 40 7.29 -12.07 1.27
N ILE A 41 7.84 -12.11 2.47
CA ILE A 41 8.94 -11.26 2.94
C ILE A 41 10.16 -12.14 3.19
N SER A 42 11.32 -11.70 2.72
CA SER A 42 12.62 -12.34 2.96
C SER A 42 13.68 -11.30 3.25
N LYS A 43 14.94 -11.73 3.47
CA LYS A 43 16.10 -10.82 3.57
C LYS A 43 16.29 -9.94 2.34
N LYS A 44 15.77 -10.33 1.18
CA LYS A 44 15.83 -9.53 -0.06
C LYS A 44 14.75 -8.44 -0.12
N GLY A 45 13.86 -8.38 0.87
CA GLY A 45 12.70 -7.49 0.91
C GLY A 45 11.39 -8.22 0.64
N ILE A 46 10.37 -7.43 0.28
CA ILE A 46 9.05 -7.92 -0.12
C ILE A 46 9.16 -8.48 -1.53
N GLU A 47 8.75 -9.72 -1.73
CA GLU A 47 8.66 -10.33 -3.05
C GLU A 47 7.40 -9.81 -3.76
N VAL A 48 7.61 -9.12 -4.88
CA VAL A 48 6.54 -8.54 -5.70
C VAL A 48 6.56 -9.19 -7.08
N ASP A 49 5.39 -9.61 -7.54
CA ASP A 49 5.20 -10.15 -8.88
C ASP A 49 5.51 -9.06 -9.93
N LYS A 50 6.44 -9.37 -10.84
CA LYS A 50 6.84 -8.47 -11.94
C LYS A 50 5.65 -8.08 -12.82
N ALA A 51 4.68 -8.97 -13.02
CA ALA A 51 3.48 -8.67 -13.79
C ALA A 51 2.63 -7.59 -13.12
N LYS A 52 2.53 -7.59 -11.78
CA LYS A 52 1.84 -6.54 -11.03
C LYS A 52 2.55 -5.19 -11.13
N ILE A 53 3.88 -5.19 -11.11
CA ILE A 53 4.67 -3.97 -11.32
C ILE A 53 4.41 -3.40 -12.71
N GLU A 54 4.42 -4.25 -13.74
CA GLU A 54 4.22 -3.82 -15.12
C GLU A 54 2.79 -3.33 -15.38
N ALA A 55 1.79 -4.00 -14.82
CA ALA A 55 0.40 -3.55 -14.88
C ALA A 55 0.23 -2.17 -14.23
N PHE A 56 0.86 -1.92 -13.08
CA PHE A 56 0.82 -0.62 -12.42
C PHE A 56 1.54 0.47 -13.21
N ARG A 57 2.69 0.17 -13.84
CA ARG A 57 3.39 1.08 -14.75
C ARG A 57 2.51 1.44 -15.94
N THR A 58 1.91 0.45 -16.58
CA THR A 58 0.97 0.64 -17.69
C THR A 58 -0.22 1.52 -17.27
N LEU A 59 -0.77 1.30 -16.07
CA LEU A 59 -1.86 2.10 -15.55
C LEU A 59 -1.43 3.57 -15.35
N LYS A 60 -0.26 3.81 -14.73
CA LYS A 60 0.29 5.16 -14.57
C LYS A 60 0.47 5.84 -15.92
N ASP A 61 1.10 5.17 -16.87
CA ASP A 61 1.35 5.70 -18.21
C ASP A 61 0.04 6.06 -18.92
N LYS A 62 -1.01 5.25 -18.76
CA LYS A 62 -2.33 5.56 -19.32
C LYS A 62 -2.96 6.77 -18.65
N LEU A 63 -2.88 6.89 -17.32
CA LEU A 63 -3.42 8.02 -16.56
C LEU A 63 -2.71 9.34 -16.86
N THR A 64 -1.43 9.30 -17.25
CA THR A 64 -0.66 10.50 -17.63
C THR A 64 -0.77 10.87 -19.11
N LYS A 65 -1.43 10.04 -19.93
CA LYS A 65 -1.61 10.34 -21.36
C LYS A 65 -2.75 11.33 -21.60
N ALA A 66 -2.56 12.16 -22.62
CA ALA A 66 -3.46 13.25 -23.01
C ALA A 66 -4.90 12.81 -23.32
N SER A 67 -5.16 11.53 -23.60
CA SER A 67 -6.53 11.02 -23.82
C SER A 67 -7.38 11.00 -22.55
N ILE A 68 -6.77 11.09 -21.36
CA ILE A 68 -7.45 11.24 -20.07
C ILE A 68 -7.39 12.70 -19.59
N LEU A 69 -6.30 13.41 -19.90
CA LEU A 69 -6.17 14.87 -19.76
C LEU A 69 -6.66 15.57 -21.03
N ILE A 70 -7.95 15.40 -21.34
CA ILE A 70 -8.60 16.13 -22.43
C ILE A 70 -8.59 17.62 -22.06
N ALA A 71 -8.42 18.51 -23.05
CA ALA A 71 -8.54 19.94 -22.82
C ALA A 71 -9.89 20.23 -22.13
N PRO A 72 -9.89 20.89 -20.97
CA PRO A 72 -11.11 21.11 -20.22
C PRO A 72 -12.08 21.96 -21.04
N ASN A 73 -13.35 21.57 -21.04
CA ASN A 73 -14.41 22.39 -21.63
C ASN A 73 -14.87 23.40 -20.58
N TRP A 74 -14.48 24.66 -20.74
CA TRP A 74 -14.79 25.71 -19.76
C TRP A 74 -16.28 26.07 -19.65
N ASP A 75 -17.10 25.66 -20.61
CA ASP A 75 -18.55 25.87 -20.59
C ASP A 75 -19.31 24.79 -19.80
N GLN A 76 -18.62 23.73 -19.37
CA GLN A 76 -19.21 22.61 -18.62
C GLN A 76 -18.79 22.60 -17.14
N PRO A 77 -19.67 22.14 -16.24
CA PRO A 77 -19.35 22.05 -14.81
C PRO A 77 -18.23 21.04 -14.55
N PHE A 78 -17.39 21.35 -13.56
CA PHE A 78 -16.38 20.44 -13.03
C PHE A 78 -16.85 19.82 -11.71
N GLU A 79 -16.48 18.57 -11.50
CA GLU A 79 -16.58 17.86 -10.23
C GLU A 79 -15.18 17.80 -9.60
N LEU A 80 -15.04 18.37 -8.40
CA LEU A 80 -13.82 18.25 -7.61
C LEU A 80 -14.00 17.13 -6.57
N MET A 81 -13.14 16.13 -6.61
CA MET A 81 -13.06 15.07 -5.60
C MET A 81 -11.78 15.26 -4.81
N CYS A 82 -11.88 15.30 -3.48
CA CYS A 82 -10.74 15.50 -2.59
C CYS A 82 -10.75 14.44 -1.49
N ASP A 83 -9.57 13.98 -1.08
CA ASP A 83 -9.38 13.19 0.13
C ASP A 83 -8.11 13.69 0.85
N ALA A 84 -8.08 13.57 2.16
CA ALA A 84 -6.97 14.05 2.99
C ALA A 84 -6.63 13.05 4.10
N SER A 85 -5.34 12.99 4.39
CA SER A 85 -4.78 12.28 5.54
C SER A 85 -3.99 13.27 6.40
N ASP A 86 -3.53 12.83 7.57
CA ASP A 86 -2.69 13.65 8.46
C ASP A 86 -1.39 14.16 7.81
N TYR A 87 -0.98 13.58 6.68
CA TYR A 87 0.29 13.88 6.01
C TYR A 87 0.13 14.50 4.62
N ALA A 88 -1.02 14.35 3.97
CA ALA A 88 -1.17 14.74 2.57
C ALA A 88 -2.63 14.95 2.17
N VAL A 89 -2.83 15.81 1.17
CA VAL A 89 -4.11 16.05 0.50
C VAL A 89 -3.99 15.58 -0.96
N GLY A 90 -4.98 14.84 -1.44
CA GLY A 90 -5.14 14.45 -2.84
C GLY A 90 -6.43 15.05 -3.42
N ALA A 91 -6.36 15.53 -4.66
CA ALA A 91 -7.53 16.05 -5.36
C ALA A 91 -7.52 15.62 -6.84
N VAL A 92 -8.72 15.40 -7.39
CA VAL A 92 -8.97 15.09 -8.80
C VAL A 92 -10.05 16.03 -9.31
N LEU A 93 -9.74 16.75 -10.39
CA LEU A 93 -10.71 17.55 -11.14
C LEU A 93 -11.25 16.72 -12.30
N ARG A 94 -12.57 16.53 -12.36
CA ARG A 94 -13.25 15.71 -13.34
C ARG A 94 -14.31 16.52 -14.08
N GLN A 95 -14.54 16.23 -15.35
CA GLN A 95 -15.74 16.67 -16.07
C GLN A 95 -16.55 15.46 -16.51
N ARG A 96 -17.88 15.57 -16.42
CA ARG A 96 -18.79 14.51 -16.88
C ARG A 96 -19.01 14.65 -18.37
N ILE A 97 -18.32 13.81 -19.14
CA ILE A 97 -18.51 13.71 -20.59
C ILE A 97 -19.55 12.61 -20.85
N GLU A 98 -20.70 12.97 -21.43
CA GLU A 98 -21.63 11.99 -21.98
C GLU A 98 -20.97 11.30 -23.18
N LYS A 99 -20.64 10.02 -23.02
CA LYS A 99 -20.18 9.19 -24.12
C LYS A 99 -21.39 8.59 -24.80
N HIS A 100 -21.78 9.14 -25.95
CA HIS A 100 -22.59 8.41 -26.91
C HIS A 100 -21.71 7.31 -27.52
N PHE A 101 -22.00 6.05 -27.17
CA PHE A 101 -21.42 4.89 -27.82
C PHE A 101 -22.21 4.54 -29.08
#